data_AF-A0A0Z8G0J7-F1
#
_entry.id   AF-A0A0Z8G0J7-F1
#
_cell.length_a   1.000
_cell.length_b   1.000
_cell.length_c   1.000
_cell.angle_alpha   90.00
_cell.angle_beta   90.00
_cell.angle_gamma   90.00
#
_symmetry.space_group_name_H-M   'P 1'
#
loop_
_entity.id
_entity.type
_entity.pdbx_description
1 polymer ?
#
loop_
_entity_poly.entity_id
_entity_poly.type
_entity_poly.pdbx_seq_one_letter_code
_entity_poly.pdbx_strand_id
1 'polypeptide(L)'
;MSEKITELKLLNGESVKIQTPISLYDWQRAKKDGLFSQNAFSSAMKNGKQNVNINEKDLENAPFVAYRAAGGTMSKDEFAKAIVFDLEIAGRVYKQIVQGNGQPKKEKSN
;
A
#
# COMPACT_ATOMS: atom_id res chain seq x y z
N MET A 1 1.84 -19.04 0.40
CA MET A 1 1.61 -17.73 1.05
C MET A 1 2.51 -16.73 0.35
N SER A 2 1.97 -15.65 -0.24
CA SER A 2 2.83 -14.61 -0.83
C SER A 2 3.58 -13.90 0.30
N GLU A 3 4.90 -13.80 0.20
CA GLU A 3 5.73 -13.15 1.23
C GLU A 3 5.29 -11.70 1.47
N LYS A 4 5.33 -11.29 2.73
CA LYS A 4 4.95 -9.94 3.15
C LYS A 4 6.07 -8.96 2.76
N ILE A 5 5.76 -7.97 1.94
CA ILE A 5 6.70 -6.88 1.66
C ILE A 5 6.73 -5.96 2.87
N THR A 6 7.93 -5.74 3.40
CA THR A 6 8.18 -4.91 4.60
C THR A 6 9.24 -3.84 4.36
N GLU A 7 9.93 -3.91 3.23
CA GLU A 7 10.96 -2.97 2.81
C GLU A 7 10.91 -2.77 1.29
N LEU A 8 11.40 -1.63 0.84
CA LEU A 8 11.53 -1.28 -0.56
C LEU A 8 12.97 -0.83 -0.85
N LYS A 9 13.49 -1.16 -2.03
CA LYS A 9 14.83 -0.77 -2.45
C LYS A 9 14.82 0.60 -3.13
N LEU A 10 15.80 1.41 -2.78
CA LEU A 10 16.14 2.66 -3.42
C LEU A 10 17.18 2.45 -4.54
N LEU A 11 17.30 3.42 -5.45
CA LEU A 11 18.25 3.41 -6.58
C LEU A 11 19.71 3.45 -6.11
N ASN A 12 19.97 3.98 -4.92
CA ASN A 12 21.31 3.97 -4.31
C ASN A 12 21.68 2.61 -3.68
N GLY A 13 20.78 1.61 -3.75
CA GLY A 13 20.97 0.28 -3.18
C GLY A 13 20.54 0.13 -1.71
N GLU A 14 20.13 1.21 -1.05
CA GLU A 14 19.60 1.16 0.32
C GLU A 14 18.16 0.63 0.34
N SER A 15 17.73 0.13 1.51
CA SER A 15 16.35 -0.29 1.74
C SER A 15 15.65 0.64 2.72
N VAL A 16 14.41 1.02 2.41
CA VAL A 16 13.53 1.76 3.32
C VAL A 16 12.41 0.87 3.82
N LYS A 17 12.05 1.01 5.09
CA LYS A 17 10.95 0.26 5.69
C LYS A 17 9.61 0.76 5.18
N ILE A 18 8.67 -0.16 5.05
CA ILE A 18 7.26 0.12 4.78
C ILE A 18 6.37 -0.59 5.77
N GLN A 19 5.19 -0.01 6.00
CA GLN A 19 4.20 -0.55 6.91
C GLN A 19 2.95 -0.97 6.13
N THR A 20 2.62 -2.25 6.24
CA THR A 20 1.34 -2.82 5.80
C THR A 20 0.84 -3.84 6.86
N PRO A 21 -0.45 -3.85 7.23
CA PRO A 21 -1.49 -2.88 6.87
C PRO A 21 -1.21 -1.48 7.46
N ILE A 22 -1.86 -0.46 6.91
CA ILE A 22 -1.80 0.92 7.42
C ILE A 22 -2.98 1.22 8.33
N SER A 23 -2.90 2.29 9.15
CA SER A 23 -4.01 2.70 9.99
C SER A 23 -5.15 3.34 9.18
N LEU A 24 -6.37 3.37 9.74
CA LEU A 24 -7.49 4.11 9.13
C LEU A 24 -7.16 5.60 8.97
N TYR A 25 -6.40 6.16 9.91
CA TYR A 25 -5.92 7.54 9.85
C TYR A 25 -5.01 7.77 8.63
N ASP A 26 -4.04 6.89 8.40
CA ASP A 26 -3.14 6.98 7.24
C ASP A 26 -3.89 6.83 5.93
N TRP A 27 -4.89 5.95 5.89
CA TRP A 27 -5.77 5.78 4.74
C TRP A 27 -6.56 7.05 4.44
N GLN A 28 -7.23 7.63 5.44
CA GLN A 28 -7.99 8.89 5.27
C GLN A 28 -7.08 10.04 4.85
N ARG A 29 -5.88 10.13 5.43
CA ARG A 29 -4.88 11.13 5.06
C ARG A 29 -4.41 10.95 3.61
N ALA A 30 -4.09 9.73 3.19
CA ALA A 30 -3.72 9.43 1.80
C ALA A 30 -4.83 9.82 0.80
N LYS A 31 -6.10 9.64 1.17
CA LYS A 31 -7.24 10.10 0.34
C LYS A 31 -7.33 11.62 0.29
N LYS A 32 -7.16 12.30 1.43
CA LYS A 32 -7.16 13.77 1.50
C LYS A 32 -6.04 14.38 0.66
N ASP A 33 -4.88 13.74 0.64
CA ASP A 33 -3.70 14.15 -0.12
C ASP A 33 -3.79 13.76 -1.61
N GLY A 34 -4.91 13.17 -2.06
CA GLY A 34 -5.11 12.73 -3.45
C GLY A 34 -4.21 11.56 -3.88
N LEU A 35 -3.60 10.86 -2.91
CA LEU A 35 -2.74 9.69 -3.17
C LEU A 35 -3.55 8.43 -3.44
N PHE A 36 -4.71 8.30 -2.78
CA PHE A 36 -5.67 7.25 -3.05
C PHE A 36 -7.03 7.81 -3.44
N SER A 37 -7.61 7.26 -4.50
CA SER A 37 -8.94 7.59 -4.96
C SER A 37 -10.03 7.14 -3.98
N GLN A 38 -11.18 7.83 -3.95
CA GLN A 38 -12.32 7.40 -3.15
C GLN A 38 -12.81 5.99 -3.52
N ASN A 39 -12.63 5.61 -4.79
CA ASN A 39 -13.07 4.35 -5.35
C ASN A 39 -12.20 3.16 -4.93
N ALA A 40 -10.93 3.37 -4.53
CA ALA A 40 -10.05 2.30 -4.06
C ALA A 40 -10.67 1.49 -2.90
N PHE A 41 -11.24 2.20 -1.93
CA PHE A 41 -11.89 1.58 -0.76
C PHE A 41 -13.17 0.83 -1.13
N SER A 42 -14.03 1.51 -1.90
CA SER A 42 -15.34 0.99 -2.29
C SER A 42 -15.21 -0.23 -3.20
N SER A 43 -14.24 -0.23 -4.12
CA SER A 43 -13.94 -1.38 -4.98
C SER A 43 -13.33 -2.55 -4.19
N ALA A 44 -12.47 -2.27 -3.20
CA ALA A 44 -11.91 -3.31 -2.34
C ALA A 44 -12.99 -3.98 -1.47
N MET A 45 -13.94 -3.20 -0.92
CA MET A 45 -15.07 -3.72 -0.14
C MET A 45 -16.12 -4.43 -1.00
N LYS A 46 -16.50 -3.87 -2.15
CA LYS A 46 -17.58 -4.42 -2.99
C LYS A 46 -17.16 -5.68 -3.74
N ASN A 47 -15.93 -5.77 -4.22
CA ASN A 47 -15.55 -6.81 -5.17
C ASN A 47 -14.90 -8.05 -4.56
N GLY A 48 -14.88 -8.18 -3.22
CA GLY A 48 -14.62 -9.46 -2.55
C GLY A 48 -13.39 -10.24 -3.07
N LYS A 49 -12.33 -9.53 -3.49
CA LYS A 49 -11.07 -10.03 -4.09
C LYS A 49 -11.03 -10.29 -5.61
N GLN A 50 -12.09 -10.09 -6.40
CA GLN A 50 -12.11 -10.60 -7.78
C GLN A 50 -11.96 -9.61 -8.94
N ASN A 51 -12.12 -8.29 -8.74
CA ASN A 51 -11.76 -7.30 -9.76
C ASN A 51 -11.69 -5.91 -9.12
N VAL A 52 -10.61 -5.64 -8.39
CA VAL A 52 -10.35 -4.26 -7.97
C VAL A 52 -10.00 -3.52 -9.26
N ASN A 53 -10.81 -2.53 -9.65
CA ASN A 53 -10.41 -1.63 -10.74
C ASN A 53 -9.27 -0.77 -10.17
N ILE A 54 -8.04 -1.29 -10.28
CA ILE A 54 -6.85 -0.67 -9.73
C ILE A 54 -6.61 0.58 -10.57
N ASN A 55 -6.81 1.75 -9.98
CA ASN A 55 -6.43 3.00 -10.60
C ASN A 55 -4.89 3.05 -10.63
N GLU A 56 -4.29 3.31 -11.79
CA GLU A 56 -2.82 3.40 -11.95
C GLU A 56 -2.20 4.36 -10.94
N LYS A 57 -2.87 5.49 -10.66
CA LYS A 57 -2.40 6.45 -9.64
C LYS A 57 -2.36 5.85 -8.24
N ASP A 58 -3.34 5.02 -7.89
CA ASP A 58 -3.36 4.38 -6.57
C ASP A 58 -2.24 3.35 -6.46
N LEU A 59 -1.95 2.66 -7.56
CA LEU A 59 -0.85 1.69 -7.66
C LEU A 59 0.52 2.38 -7.47
N GLU A 60 0.75 3.47 -8.20
CA GLU A 60 1.99 4.26 -8.13
C GLU A 60 2.23 4.87 -6.75
N ASN A 61 1.16 5.30 -6.07
CA ASN A 61 1.26 5.94 -4.76
C ASN A 61 1.34 4.95 -3.60
N ALA A 62 0.96 3.68 -3.79
CA ALA A 62 0.91 2.70 -2.70
C ALA A 62 2.26 2.49 -1.99
N PRO A 63 3.41 2.38 -2.69
CA PRO A 63 4.73 2.33 -2.06
C PRO A 63 5.00 3.52 -1.14
N PHE A 64 4.70 4.73 -1.60
CA PHE A 64 4.91 5.96 -0.82
C PHE A 64 4.00 6.02 0.42
N VAL A 65 2.72 5.63 0.28
CA VAL A 65 1.79 5.58 1.40
C VAL A 65 2.27 4.59 2.47
N ALA A 66 2.74 3.40 2.06
CA ALA A 66 3.27 2.40 2.97
C ALA A 66 4.58 2.85 3.65
N TYR A 67 5.47 3.55 2.92
CA TYR A 67 6.68 4.17 3.46
C TYR A 67 6.36 5.25 4.49
N ARG A 68 5.44 6.16 4.17
CA ARG A 68 5.01 7.21 5.10
C ARG A 68 4.37 6.64 6.36
N ALA A 69 3.55 5.61 6.23
CA ALA A 69 2.94 4.93 7.37
C ALA A 69 3.99 4.28 8.30
N ALA A 70 5.17 3.92 7.78
CA ALA A 70 6.29 3.42 8.59
C ALA A 70 7.12 4.53 9.27
N GLY A 71 6.70 5.80 9.16
CA GLY A 71 7.45 6.94 9.68
C GLY A 71 8.48 7.51 8.70
N GLY A 72 8.33 7.19 7.41
CA GLY A 72 9.16 7.76 6.35
C GLY A 72 9.12 9.30 6.32
N THR A 73 10.27 9.93 6.17
CA THR A 73 10.45 11.39 6.26
C THR A 73 10.60 12.08 4.91
N MET A 74 10.95 11.34 3.85
CA MET A 74 11.06 11.90 2.51
C MET A 74 9.71 12.43 2.02
N SER A 75 9.75 13.54 1.30
CA SER A 75 8.59 14.01 0.54
C SER A 75 8.25 13.03 -0.58
N LYS A 76 7.05 13.17 -1.16
CA LYS A 76 6.60 12.30 -2.26
C LYS A 76 7.55 12.37 -3.46
N ASP A 77 7.98 13.58 -3.82
CA ASP A 77 8.86 13.81 -4.98
C ASP A 77 10.26 13.21 -4.75
N GLU A 78 10.82 13.40 -3.55
CA GLU A 78 12.10 12.78 -3.16
C GLU A 78 12.01 11.26 -3.18
N PHE A 79 10.95 10.70 -2.60
CA PHE A 79 10.71 9.26 -2.61
C PHE A 79 10.57 8.73 -4.04
N ALA A 80 9.79 9.39 -4.90
CA ALA A 80 9.57 8.97 -6.28
C ALA A 80 10.86 8.98 -7.12
N LYS A 81 11.78 9.91 -6.83
CA LYS A 81 13.10 9.97 -7.46
C LYS A 81 14.08 8.95 -6.91
N ALA A 82 13.91 8.52 -5.66
CA ALA A 82 14.84 7.62 -4.98
C ALA A 82 14.45 6.14 -5.12
N ILE A 83 13.17 5.82 -5.27
CA ILE A 83 12.66 4.45 -5.24
C ILE A 83 12.95 3.69 -6.54
N VAL A 84 13.31 2.40 -6.43
CA VAL A 84 13.24 1.48 -7.57
C VAL A 84 11.77 1.17 -7.86
N PHE A 85 11.24 1.68 -8.97
CA PHE A 85 9.86 1.42 -9.33
C PHE A 85 9.70 0.05 -10.00
N ASP A 86 9.12 -0.88 -9.25
CA ASP A 86 8.72 -2.21 -9.71
C ASP A 86 7.19 -2.32 -9.60
N LEU A 87 6.53 -2.50 -10.74
CA LEU A 87 5.07 -2.54 -10.84
C LEU A 87 4.46 -3.73 -10.08
N GLU A 88 5.15 -4.87 -10.06
CA GLU A 88 4.71 -6.06 -9.33
C GLU A 88 4.78 -5.81 -7.82
N ILE A 89 5.88 -5.21 -7.35
CA ILE A 89 6.04 -4.81 -5.95
C ILE A 89 4.97 -3.78 -5.57
N ALA A 90 4.74 -2.77 -6.40
CA ALA A 90 3.69 -1.77 -6.17
C ALA A 90 2.29 -2.41 -6.06
N GLY A 91 1.97 -3.36 -6.94
CA GLY A 91 0.72 -4.13 -6.90
C GLY A 91 0.56 -4.97 -5.64
N ARG A 92 1.65 -5.60 -5.19
CA ARG A 92 1.65 -6.37 -3.94
C ARG A 92 1.47 -5.47 -2.73
N VAL A 93 2.17 -4.34 -2.65
CA VAL A 93 2.03 -3.35 -1.56
C VAL A 93 0.61 -2.81 -1.53
N TYR A 94 0.06 -2.39 -2.67
CA TYR A 94 -1.32 -1.93 -2.77
C TYR A 94 -2.28 -3.01 -2.26
N LYS A 95 -2.14 -4.25 -2.73
CA LYS A 95 -2.95 -5.39 -2.28
C LYS A 95 -2.87 -5.60 -0.77
N GLN A 96 -1.69 -5.48 -0.16
CA GLN A 96 -1.51 -5.59 1.30
C GLN A 96 -2.19 -4.47 2.07
N ILE A 97 -2.25 -3.26 1.51
CA ILE A 97 -2.96 -2.12 2.08
C ILE A 97 -4.48 -2.35 2.02
N VAL A 98 -5.04 -2.67 0.85
CA VAL A 98 -6.49 -2.76 0.66
C VAL A 98 -7.11 -4.07 1.13
N GLN A 99 -6.41 -5.20 1.04
CA GLN A 99 -6.94 -6.52 1.42
C GLN A 99 -6.52 -6.96 2.83
N GLY A 100 -5.54 -6.26 3.44
CA GLY A 100 -4.91 -6.68 4.69
C GLY A 100 -4.11 -7.99 4.55
N ASN A 101 -3.35 -8.34 5.59
CA ASN A 101 -2.64 -9.64 5.66
C ASN A 101 -3.60 -10.77 6.00
N GLY A 102 -4.46 -11.14 5.05
CA GLY A 102 -5.43 -12.20 5.24
C GLY A 102 -6.60 -11.77 6.13
N GLN A 103 -7.68 -12.52 5.99
CA GLN A 103 -8.97 -12.28 6.64
C GLN A 103 -8.83 -12.02 8.14
N PRO A 104 -9.80 -11.33 8.80
CA PRO A 104 -10.02 -11.62 10.21
C PRO A 104 -10.08 -13.15 10.32
N LYS A 105 -9.15 -13.76 11.07
CA LYS A 105 -9.35 -15.14 11.46
C LYS A 105 -10.73 -15.15 12.10
N LYS A 106 -11.70 -15.84 11.49
CA LYS A 106 -12.79 -16.37 12.29
C LYS A 106 -12.06 -17.17 13.36
N GLU A 107 -12.00 -16.64 14.57
CA GLU A 107 -11.80 -17.49 15.73
C GLU A 107 -12.82 -18.61 15.52
N LYS A 108 -12.31 -19.83 15.32
CA LYS A 108 -13.17 -20.98 15.51
C LYS A 108 -13.54 -20.89 16.98
N SER A 109 -14.73 -20.38 17.27
CA SER A 109 -15.38 -20.63 18.55
C SER A 109 -15.37 -22.15 18.72
N ASN A 110 -14.63 -22.60 19.72
CA ASN A 110 -14.73 -23.96 20.23
C ASN A 110 -16.15 -24.22 20.74
#